data_AF-A0A7S3I1W5-F1
#
_entry.id   AF-A0A7S3I1W5-F1
#
_cell.length_a   1.000
_cell.length_b   1.000
_cell.length_c   1.000
_cell.angle_alpha   90.00
_cell.angle_beta   90.00
_cell.angle_gamma   90.00
#
_symmetry.space_group_name_H-M   'P 1'
#
loop_
_entity.id
_entity.type
_entity.pdbx_description
1 polymer ?
#
loop_
_entity_poly.entity_id
_entity_poly.type
_entity_poly.pdbx_seq_one_letter_code
_entity_poly.pdbx_strand_id
1 'polypeptide(L)'
;MGLNTHIYFAASDPSSKFVRLPDVLPETIVAACKIKKYFTGDLAAPVKAYPTFPGKEADYLRAQIARIAAATVLVPAGKFAFDEEAETEPKPLIKLEDFEAKPAAEMAEADSWCHLRAGVLKIGRATNLPIPEDAEEEDAPELEEEVPPLAPISSDAPVADPLPESGTETPAWSIKLYCPQARDGAVVIAKSHRWPGAYSAVVKGKHANLYVGYGAEASATPFTPTPPPPIMGEAEDVGEETDVSLAAENEVLKAIDEERMRAEAAVEEPQEE
;
A
#
# COMPACT_ATOMS: atom_id res chain seq x y z
N MET A 1 3.39 14.04 2.89
CA MET A 1 2.82 14.07 1.51
C MET A 1 2.17 12.74 1.21
N GLY A 2 0.94 12.73 0.68
CA GLY A 2 0.19 11.50 0.37
C GLY A 2 0.35 11.04 -1.09
N LEU A 3 -0.21 9.87 -1.41
CA LEU A 3 -0.13 9.27 -2.75
C LEU A 3 -0.98 9.98 -3.82
N ASN A 4 -1.93 10.82 -3.41
CA ASN A 4 -2.79 11.65 -4.26
C ASN A 4 -2.37 13.13 -4.31
N THR A 5 -1.11 13.44 -4.00
CA THR A 5 -0.59 14.83 -4.06
C THR A 5 -0.58 15.40 -5.50
N HIS A 6 -0.47 14.52 -6.51
CA HIS A 6 -0.44 14.94 -7.92
C HIS A 6 -1.54 14.27 -8.73
N ILE A 7 -2.05 15.02 -9.71
CA ILE A 7 -2.98 14.53 -10.73
C ILE A 7 -2.16 14.02 -11.92
N TYR A 8 -2.45 12.82 -12.37
CA TYR A 8 -1.75 12.19 -13.49
C TYR A 8 -2.63 12.17 -14.74
N PHE A 9 -1.98 12.33 -15.89
CA PHE A 9 -2.60 12.24 -17.21
C PHE A 9 -1.86 11.18 -18.03
N ALA A 10 -2.60 10.42 -18.82
CA ALA A 10 -2.06 9.40 -19.73
C ALA A 10 -2.47 9.71 -21.17
N ALA A 11 -1.55 9.44 -22.10
CA ALA A 11 -1.78 9.51 -23.54
C ALA A 11 -0.93 8.43 -24.23
N SER A 12 -1.45 7.83 -25.30
CA SER A 12 -0.73 6.83 -26.10
C SER A 12 0.39 7.45 -26.94
N ASP A 13 0.18 8.69 -27.41
CA ASP A 13 1.14 9.45 -28.20
C ASP A 13 1.26 10.89 -27.66
N PRO A 14 2.40 11.57 -27.87
CA PRO A 14 2.59 12.95 -27.45
C PRO A 14 1.60 13.95 -28.07
N SER A 15 1.03 13.63 -29.23
CA SER A 15 0.03 14.45 -29.94
C SER A 15 -1.42 14.08 -29.61
N SER A 16 -1.64 12.97 -28.90
CA SER A 16 -2.96 12.44 -28.60
C SER A 16 -3.60 13.17 -27.41
N LYS A 17 -4.92 13.03 -27.27
CA LYS A 17 -5.65 13.64 -26.16
C LYS A 17 -5.22 13.00 -24.83
N PHE A 18 -4.84 13.85 -23.89
CA PHE A 18 -4.54 13.43 -22.52
C PHE A 18 -5.82 13.08 -21.77
N VAL A 19 -5.84 11.90 -21.16
CA VAL A 19 -6.91 11.40 -20.31
C VAL A 19 -6.45 11.50 -18.86
N ARG A 20 -7.25 12.15 -18.01
CA ARG A 20 -6.99 12.22 -16.57
C ARG A 20 -7.17 10.83 -15.96
N LEU A 21 -6.18 10.38 -15.19
CA LEU A 21 -6.28 9.15 -14.39
C LEU A 21 -7.07 9.40 -13.10
N PRO A 22 -7.77 8.39 -12.57
CA PRO A 22 -8.46 8.49 -11.29
C PRO A 22 -7.48 8.67 -10.12
N ASP A 23 -8.01 9.03 -8.96
CA ASP A 23 -7.22 9.08 -7.73
C ASP A 23 -7.00 7.65 -7.20
N VAL A 24 -5.87 7.41 -6.55
CA VAL A 24 -5.51 6.07 -6.08
C VAL A 24 -6.20 5.76 -4.75
N LEU A 25 -6.75 4.56 -4.64
CA LEU A 25 -7.32 4.02 -3.40
C LEU A 25 -6.34 3.02 -2.76
N PRO A 26 -6.28 2.91 -1.42
CA PRO A 26 -5.40 1.95 -0.76
C PRO A 26 -5.64 0.51 -1.23
N GLU A 27 -6.90 0.10 -1.39
CA GLU A 27 -7.30 -1.21 -1.88
C GLU A 27 -6.70 -1.54 -3.26
N THR A 28 -6.67 -0.56 -4.17
CA THR A 28 -6.08 -0.73 -5.51
C THR A 28 -4.57 -0.95 -5.45
N ILE A 29 -3.88 -0.32 -4.50
CA ILE A 29 -2.44 -0.51 -4.32
C ILE A 29 -2.15 -1.89 -3.74
N VAL A 30 -2.90 -2.29 -2.70
CA VAL A 30 -2.76 -3.62 -2.09
C VAL A 30 -3.01 -4.72 -3.11
N ALA A 31 -4.07 -4.60 -3.91
CA ALA A 31 -4.36 -5.54 -5.00
C ALA A 31 -3.26 -5.53 -6.07
N ALA A 32 -2.73 -4.35 -6.44
CA ALA A 32 -1.65 -4.23 -7.42
C ALA A 32 -0.33 -4.89 -6.97
N CYS A 33 -0.06 -4.94 -5.65
CA CYS A 33 1.11 -5.65 -5.11
C CYS A 33 0.99 -7.19 -5.25
N LYS A 34 -0.22 -7.73 -5.28
CA LYS A 34 -0.49 -9.17 -5.35
C LYS A 34 -0.58 -9.71 -6.79
N ILE A 35 -0.51 -8.85 -7.80
CA ILE A 35 -0.69 -9.23 -9.20
C ILE A 35 0.47 -8.74 -10.07
N LYS A 36 0.82 -9.51 -11.10
CA LYS A 36 1.80 -9.15 -12.12
C LYS A 36 1.18 -9.26 -13.49
N LYS A 37 0.91 -8.12 -14.14
CA LYS A 37 0.22 -8.05 -15.44
C LYS A 37 0.91 -7.03 -16.36
N TYR A 38 0.90 -7.32 -17.65
CA TYR A 38 1.27 -6.36 -18.68
C TYR A 38 0.05 -5.49 -19.02
N PHE A 39 0.32 -4.22 -19.34
CA PHE A 39 -0.69 -3.29 -19.82
C PHE A 39 -1.12 -3.63 -21.24
N THR A 40 -2.41 -3.48 -21.52
CA THR A 40 -2.98 -3.67 -22.87
C THR A 40 -2.91 -2.38 -23.69
N GLY A 41 -2.79 -1.23 -23.03
CA GLY A 41 -2.84 0.09 -23.66
C GLY A 41 -4.24 0.68 -23.77
N ASP A 42 -5.27 -0.05 -23.33
CA ASP A 42 -6.64 0.44 -23.22
C ASP A 42 -6.99 0.69 -21.74
N LEU A 43 -7.19 1.97 -21.38
CA LEU A 43 -7.54 2.39 -20.03
C LEU A 43 -8.87 1.80 -19.53
N ALA A 44 -9.78 1.42 -20.43
CA ALA A 44 -11.07 0.83 -20.09
C ALA A 44 -11.03 -0.70 -19.93
N ALA A 45 -9.91 -1.35 -20.27
CA ALA A 45 -9.79 -2.80 -20.22
C ALA A 45 -9.89 -3.34 -18.78
N PRO A 46 -10.53 -4.51 -18.57
CA PRO A 46 -10.57 -5.15 -17.26
C PRO A 46 -9.23 -5.83 -16.94
N VAL A 47 -8.77 -5.68 -15.70
CA VAL A 47 -7.54 -6.31 -15.22
C VAL A 47 -7.84 -7.74 -14.78
N LYS A 48 -7.59 -8.70 -15.67
CA LYS A 48 -7.85 -10.12 -15.43
C LYS A 48 -6.75 -10.73 -14.57
N ALA A 49 -6.96 -10.81 -13.26
CA ALA A 49 -6.02 -11.39 -12.29
C ALA A 49 -6.75 -12.09 -11.14
N TYR A 50 -6.01 -12.96 -10.44
CA TYR A 50 -6.38 -13.48 -9.13
C TYR A 50 -5.23 -13.14 -8.16
N PRO A 51 -5.49 -12.46 -7.02
CA PRO A 51 -6.78 -11.93 -6.56
C PRO A 51 -7.41 -10.90 -7.51
N THR A 52 -8.72 -10.72 -7.44
CA THR A 52 -9.45 -9.80 -8.32
C THR A 52 -9.02 -8.37 -8.06
N PHE A 53 -8.69 -7.64 -9.12
CA PHE A 53 -8.31 -6.23 -9.01
C PHE A 53 -9.56 -5.34 -8.94
N PRO A 54 -9.69 -4.45 -7.93
CA PRO A 54 -10.84 -3.58 -7.76
C PRO A 54 -10.73 -2.35 -8.68
N GLY A 55 -10.93 -2.54 -9.99
CA GLY A 55 -10.88 -1.45 -10.97
C GLY A 55 -10.60 -1.91 -12.40
N LYS A 56 -10.37 -0.91 -13.27
CA LYS A 56 -9.97 -1.11 -14.66
C LYS A 56 -8.47 -0.88 -14.83
N GLU A 57 -7.97 -0.98 -16.06
CA GLU A 57 -6.56 -0.74 -16.37
C GLU A 57 -6.10 0.69 -16.00
N ALA A 58 -6.98 1.69 -16.08
CA ALA A 58 -6.70 3.04 -15.60
C ALA A 58 -6.32 3.09 -14.11
N ASP A 59 -7.05 2.37 -13.27
CA ASP A 59 -6.81 2.28 -11.83
C ASP A 59 -5.52 1.50 -11.54
N TYR A 60 -5.26 0.43 -12.31
CA TYR A 60 -4.02 -0.33 -12.19
C TYR A 60 -2.79 0.49 -12.60
N LEU A 61 -2.88 1.23 -13.71
CA LEU A 61 -1.83 2.15 -14.14
C LEU A 61 -1.57 3.21 -13.07
N ARG A 62 -2.63 3.80 -12.51
CA ARG A 62 -2.52 4.79 -11.44
C ARG A 62 -1.86 4.22 -10.18
N ALA A 63 -2.20 2.99 -9.80
CA ALA A 63 -1.59 2.29 -8.66
C ALA A 63 -0.10 2.00 -8.91
N GLN A 64 0.27 1.55 -10.11
CA GLN A 64 1.68 1.33 -10.46
C GLN A 64 2.47 2.64 -10.48
N ILE A 65 1.89 3.74 -10.99
CA ILE A 65 2.51 5.06 -10.91
C ILE A 65 2.74 5.46 -9.46
N ALA A 66 1.76 5.29 -8.56
CA ALA A 66 1.94 5.60 -7.13
C ALA A 66 3.12 4.82 -6.52
N ARG A 67 3.20 3.51 -6.77
CA ARG A 67 4.26 2.64 -6.25
C ARG A 67 5.65 3.02 -6.80
N ILE A 68 5.77 3.16 -8.12
CA ILE A 68 7.03 3.54 -8.76
C ILE A 68 7.46 4.91 -8.27
N ALA A 69 6.53 5.86 -8.23
CA ALA A 69 6.86 7.24 -7.93
C ALA A 69 7.19 7.46 -6.43
N ALA A 70 6.68 6.62 -5.54
CA ALA A 70 7.10 6.57 -4.14
C ALA A 70 8.50 5.94 -3.99
N ALA A 71 8.81 4.89 -4.75
CA ALA A 71 10.04 4.12 -4.61
C ALA A 71 11.24 4.64 -5.43
N THR A 72 11.04 5.54 -6.41
CA THR A 72 12.09 5.87 -7.40
C THR A 72 12.28 7.35 -7.69
N VAL A 73 11.51 8.24 -7.06
CA VAL A 73 11.72 9.68 -7.23
C VAL A 73 12.79 10.14 -6.25
N LEU A 74 14.01 10.22 -6.77
CA LEU A 74 15.19 10.59 -6.00
C LEU A 74 15.55 12.06 -6.17
N VAL A 75 16.17 12.61 -5.13
CA VAL A 75 16.76 13.95 -5.13
C VAL A 75 18.13 13.91 -4.44
N PRO A 76 19.04 14.84 -4.76
CA PRO A 76 20.27 14.99 -4.00
C PRO A 76 19.96 15.28 -2.52
N ALA A 77 20.66 14.60 -1.63
CA ALA A 77 20.56 14.83 -0.19
C ALA A 77 20.88 16.30 0.15
N GLY A 78 20.09 16.88 1.05
CA GLY A 78 20.22 18.29 1.46
C GLY A 78 19.61 19.31 0.50
N LYS A 79 18.96 18.89 -0.61
CA LYS A 79 18.27 19.83 -1.51
C LYS A 79 16.89 20.26 -1.01
N PHE A 80 16.24 19.41 -0.23
CA PHE A 80 14.94 19.65 0.37
C PHE A 80 15.03 19.40 1.88
N ALA A 81 14.23 20.13 2.64
CA ALA A 81 14.06 19.96 4.07
C ALA A 81 12.59 20.11 4.45
N PHE A 82 12.22 19.63 5.63
CA PHE A 82 10.91 19.91 6.19
C PHE A 82 10.83 21.38 6.59
N ASP A 83 9.71 22.00 6.27
CA ASP A 83 9.42 23.37 6.70
C ASP A 83 9.09 23.36 8.20
N GLU A 84 10.06 23.76 9.02
CA GLU A 84 9.87 23.79 10.47
C GLU A 84 8.90 24.88 10.92
N GLU A 85 8.69 25.92 10.10
CA GLU A 85 7.82 27.07 10.38
C GLU A 85 6.34 26.78 10.06
N ALA A 86 6.06 25.76 9.25
CA ALA A 86 4.70 25.37 8.93
C ALA A 86 3.99 24.71 10.12
N GLU A 87 2.83 25.26 10.50
CA GLU A 87 1.95 24.73 11.56
C GLU A 87 1.18 23.45 11.15
N THR A 88 1.37 22.96 9.92
CA THR A 88 0.67 21.77 9.42
C THR A 88 1.38 20.48 9.80
N GLU A 89 0.66 19.52 10.38
CA GLU A 89 1.12 18.14 10.53
C GLU A 89 0.50 17.25 9.44
N PRO A 90 1.29 16.58 8.58
CA PRO A 90 2.75 16.56 8.49
C PRO A 90 3.35 17.80 7.80
N LYS A 91 4.53 18.23 8.24
CA LYS A 91 5.25 19.39 7.70
C LYS A 91 5.53 19.24 6.20
N PRO A 92 5.32 20.28 5.38
CA PRO A 92 5.59 20.24 3.95
C PRO A 92 7.10 20.24 3.69
N LEU A 93 7.49 19.74 2.52
CA LEU A 93 8.88 19.79 2.07
C LEU A 93 9.11 21.09 1.29
N ILE A 94 10.13 21.84 1.69
CA ILE A 94 10.59 23.04 1.02
C ILE A 94 11.95 22.81 0.37
N LYS A 95 12.20 23.53 -0.72
CA LYS A 95 13.49 23.53 -1.40
C LYS A 95 14.40 24.50 -0.68
N LEU A 96 15.58 24.04 -0.28
CA LEU A 96 16.59 24.89 0.34
C LEU A 96 17.24 25.79 -0.72
N GLU A 97 17.28 27.10 -0.46
CA GLU A 97 17.91 28.09 -1.36
C GLU A 97 19.44 28.00 -1.32
N ASP A 98 20.00 27.67 -0.15
CA ASP A 98 21.44 27.52 0.10
C ASP A 98 22.00 26.14 -0.29
N PHE A 99 21.32 25.42 -1.20
CA PHE A 99 21.78 24.12 -1.64
C PHE A 99 23.06 24.23 -2.49
N GLU A 100 24.19 23.80 -1.92
CA GLU A 100 25.44 23.63 -2.66
C GLU A 100 25.51 22.24 -3.31
N ALA A 101 25.70 22.24 -4.64
CA ALA A 101 25.81 21.01 -5.39
C ALA A 101 27.13 20.30 -5.08
N LYS A 102 27.04 19.11 -4.48
CA LYS A 102 28.21 18.24 -4.27
C LYS A 102 28.91 17.90 -5.60
N PRO A 103 30.24 17.71 -5.60
CA PRO A 103 30.97 17.22 -6.75
C PRO A 103 30.40 15.90 -7.30
N ALA A 104 30.52 15.70 -8.62
CA ALA A 104 29.98 14.51 -9.28
C ALA A 104 30.59 13.19 -8.77
N ALA A 105 31.80 13.22 -8.21
CA ALA A 105 32.42 12.05 -7.59
C ALA A 105 31.72 11.63 -6.29
N GLU A 106 31.33 12.58 -5.44
CA GLU A 106 30.62 12.33 -4.17
C GLU A 106 29.15 11.94 -4.39
N MET A 107 28.56 12.46 -5.47
CA MET A 107 27.21 12.06 -5.89
C MET A 107 27.16 10.59 -6.35
N ALA A 108 28.29 9.91 -6.55
CA ALA A 108 28.32 8.48 -6.87
C ALA A 108 28.02 7.57 -5.66
N GLU A 109 28.02 8.13 -4.45
CA GLU A 109 27.70 7.42 -3.20
C GLU A 109 26.19 7.35 -2.97
N ALA A 110 25.72 6.25 -2.38
CA ALA A 110 24.30 6.05 -2.10
C ALA A 110 23.74 7.09 -1.11
N ASP A 111 24.50 7.47 -0.11
CA ASP A 111 24.08 8.45 0.92
C ASP A 111 23.90 9.88 0.37
N SER A 112 24.41 10.15 -0.85
CA SER A 112 24.20 11.42 -1.54
C SER A 112 22.80 11.55 -2.18
N TRP A 113 21.97 10.50 -2.13
CA TRP A 113 20.62 10.48 -2.67
C TRP A 113 19.60 10.13 -1.61
N CYS A 114 18.44 10.79 -1.67
CA CYS A 114 17.30 10.47 -0.84
C CYS A 114 16.00 10.41 -1.65
N HIS A 115 15.03 9.67 -1.13
CA HIS A 115 13.69 9.60 -1.69
C HIS A 115 12.95 10.91 -1.41
N LEU A 116 12.35 11.52 -2.44
CA LEU A 116 11.55 12.73 -2.24
C LEU A 116 10.21 12.44 -1.54
N ARG A 117 9.69 11.23 -1.70
CA ARG A 117 8.37 10.81 -1.22
C ARG A 117 8.51 9.82 -0.07
N ALA A 118 7.47 9.72 0.74
CA ALA A 118 7.34 8.67 1.73
C ALA A 118 7.17 7.30 1.06
N GLY A 119 7.59 6.25 1.76
CA GLY A 119 7.37 4.87 1.34
C GLY A 119 5.88 4.51 1.32
N VAL A 120 5.54 3.43 0.60
CA VAL A 120 4.18 2.87 0.60
C VAL A 120 4.15 1.67 1.53
N LEU A 121 3.30 1.73 2.55
CA LEU A 121 3.05 0.65 3.50
C LEU A 121 2.28 -0.51 2.85
N LYS A 122 2.28 -1.70 3.45
CA LYS A 122 1.52 -2.86 2.96
C LYS A 122 0.01 -2.63 2.99
N ILE A 123 -0.47 -1.68 3.79
CA ILE A 123 -1.87 -1.20 3.79
C ILE A 123 -2.22 -0.33 2.57
N GLY A 124 -1.26 -0.02 1.70
CA GLY A 124 -1.48 0.79 0.49
C GLY A 124 -1.57 2.30 0.78
N ARG A 125 -1.09 2.75 1.93
CA ARG A 125 -1.04 4.16 2.34
C ARG A 125 0.40 4.58 2.62
N ALA A 126 0.64 5.89 2.71
CA ALA A 126 1.94 6.44 3.10
C ALA A 126 2.10 6.58 4.63
N THR A 127 0.99 6.57 5.36
CA THR A 127 0.93 6.70 6.83
C THR A 127 -0.06 5.66 7.36
N ASN A 128 0.17 5.21 8.58
CA ASN A 128 -0.73 4.30 9.28
C ASN A 128 -2.09 4.95 9.56
N LEU A 129 -3.07 4.12 9.87
CA LEU A 129 -4.36 4.60 10.39
C LEU A 129 -4.18 5.07 11.84
N PRO A 130 -4.85 6.17 12.24
CA PRO A 130 -4.89 6.53 13.65
C PRO A 130 -5.56 5.41 14.44
N ILE A 131 -5.00 5.08 15.60
CA ILE A 131 -5.59 4.09 16.52
C ILE A 131 -6.87 4.72 17.08
N PRO A 132 -8.04 4.07 16.98
CA PRO A 132 -9.25 4.52 17.65
C PRO A 132 -9.02 4.58 19.17
N GLU A 133 -9.47 5.66 19.83
CA GLU A 133 -9.27 5.84 21.28
C GLU A 133 -9.92 4.74 22.14
N ASP A 134 -10.92 4.03 21.58
CA ASP A 134 -11.65 2.93 22.22
C ASP A 134 -11.12 1.53 21.86
N ALA A 135 -10.00 1.41 21.15
CA ALA A 135 -9.45 0.11 20.79
C ALA A 135 -8.74 -0.54 21.99
N GLU A 136 -9.20 -1.73 22.40
CA GLU A 136 -8.49 -2.55 23.39
C GLU A 136 -7.08 -2.90 22.88
N GLU A 137 -6.07 -2.96 23.76
CA GLU A 137 -4.65 -3.16 23.36
C GLU A 137 -4.43 -4.46 22.55
N GLU A 138 -5.31 -5.46 22.66
CA GLU A 138 -5.26 -6.71 21.90
C GLU A 138 -5.80 -6.59 20.46
N ASP A 139 -6.64 -5.59 20.16
CA ASP A 139 -7.23 -5.31 18.84
C ASP A 139 -6.53 -4.15 18.09
N ALA A 140 -5.52 -3.55 18.71
CA ALA A 140 -4.76 -2.45 18.09
C ALA A 140 -4.02 -2.97 16.83
N PRO A 141 -4.19 -2.33 15.67
CA PRO A 141 -3.53 -2.77 14.44
C PRO A 141 -2.01 -2.65 14.59
N GLU A 142 -1.28 -3.69 14.19
CA GLU A 142 0.18 -3.68 14.13
C GLU A 142 0.64 -2.56 13.18
N LEU A 143 1.20 -1.49 13.76
CA LEU A 143 1.66 -0.34 13.00
C LEU A 143 2.93 -0.72 12.24
N GLU A 144 2.91 -0.54 10.92
CA GLU A 144 4.12 -0.76 10.12
C GLU A 144 5.08 0.41 10.26
N GLU A 145 6.38 0.13 10.20
CA GLU A 145 7.42 1.16 10.23
C GLU A 145 7.28 2.08 9.01
N GLU A 146 6.94 3.35 9.27
CA GLU A 146 6.80 4.35 8.22
C GLU A 146 8.16 4.80 7.72
N VAL A 147 8.37 4.71 6.41
CA VAL A 147 9.57 5.28 5.78
C VAL A 147 9.31 6.76 5.47
N PRO A 148 9.94 7.69 6.22
CA PRO A 148 9.68 9.11 6.03
C PRO A 148 10.21 9.59 4.67
N PRO A 149 9.67 10.70 4.15
CA PRO A 149 10.32 11.41 3.05
C PRO A 149 11.76 11.77 3.42
N LEU A 150 12.63 11.87 2.40
CA LEU A 150 14.07 12.13 2.53
C LEU A 150 14.89 10.99 3.15
N ALA A 151 14.33 9.79 3.28
CA ALA A 151 15.10 8.59 3.62
C ALA A 151 16.22 8.34 2.58
N PRO A 152 17.44 7.99 3.00
CA PRO A 152 18.55 7.73 2.10
C PRO A 152 18.36 6.41 1.35
N ILE A 153 18.82 6.34 0.11
CA ILE A 153 18.67 5.12 -0.71
C ILE A 153 19.59 3.97 -0.26
N SER A 154 20.56 4.25 0.61
CA SER A 154 21.43 3.23 1.22
C SER A 154 20.69 2.31 2.19
N SER A 155 19.56 2.76 2.74
CA SER A 155 18.67 1.96 3.58
C SER A 155 17.72 1.06 2.81
N ASP A 156 17.67 1.15 1.47
CA ASP A 156 16.76 0.35 0.66
C ASP A 156 17.17 -1.14 0.66
N ALA A 157 16.19 -2.01 0.93
CA ALA A 157 16.40 -3.45 0.93
C ALA A 157 16.86 -3.97 -0.45
N PRO A 158 17.88 -4.87 -0.49
CA PRO A 158 18.41 -5.42 -1.72
C PRO A 158 17.36 -6.22 -2.52
N VAL A 159 17.66 -6.45 -3.78
CA VAL A 159 16.84 -7.21 -4.73
C VAL A 159 17.52 -8.55 -4.99
N ALA A 160 16.73 -9.59 -5.21
CA ALA A 160 17.29 -10.90 -5.52
C ALA A 160 18.02 -10.90 -6.86
N ASP A 161 19.06 -11.70 -6.90
CA ASP A 161 19.81 -11.95 -8.10
C ASP A 161 18.89 -12.63 -9.15
N PRO A 162 18.75 -12.07 -10.36
CA PRO A 162 18.12 -12.78 -11.47
C PRO A 162 18.84 -14.08 -11.84
N LEU A 163 20.09 -14.28 -11.39
CA LEU A 163 20.88 -15.51 -11.55
C LEU A 163 21.09 -16.19 -10.20
N PRO A 164 20.36 -17.30 -9.91
CA PRO A 164 20.41 -17.96 -8.60
C PRO A 164 21.75 -18.63 -8.27
N GLU A 165 22.67 -18.77 -9.24
CA GLU A 165 23.95 -19.46 -9.06
C GLU A 165 25.05 -18.60 -8.41
N SER A 166 24.89 -17.27 -8.38
CA SER A 166 25.94 -16.36 -7.84
C SER A 166 25.85 -16.18 -6.31
N GLY A 167 24.69 -16.45 -5.70
CA GLY A 167 24.48 -16.30 -4.24
C GLY A 167 24.66 -14.88 -3.69
N THR A 168 24.75 -13.87 -4.57
CA THR A 168 25.03 -12.47 -4.21
C THR A 168 23.78 -11.62 -4.27
N GLU A 169 23.40 -10.99 -3.17
CA GLU A 169 22.31 -10.00 -3.15
C GLU A 169 22.68 -8.81 -4.03
N THR A 170 21.76 -8.39 -4.91
CA THR A 170 21.98 -7.18 -5.73
C THR A 170 21.48 -5.96 -4.96
N PRO A 171 22.26 -4.87 -4.85
CA PRO A 171 21.79 -3.67 -4.17
C PRO A 171 20.57 -3.10 -4.88
N ALA A 172 19.69 -2.40 -4.17
CA ALA A 172 18.48 -1.80 -4.75
C ALA A 172 18.80 -0.78 -5.86
N TRP A 173 19.97 -0.14 -5.78
CA TRP A 173 20.44 0.89 -6.69
C TRP A 173 21.86 0.62 -7.18
N SER A 174 22.11 0.93 -8.45
CA SER A 174 23.46 1.07 -8.99
C SER A 174 23.69 2.50 -9.46
N ILE A 175 24.76 3.12 -8.95
CA ILE A 175 25.09 4.52 -9.24
C ILE A 175 26.36 4.56 -10.07
N LYS A 176 26.34 5.31 -11.16
CA LYS A 176 27.50 5.42 -12.05
C LYS A 176 27.71 6.85 -12.52
N LEU A 177 28.97 7.24 -12.49
CA LEU A 177 29.46 8.49 -13.07
C LEU A 177 29.68 8.32 -14.58
N TYR A 178 29.10 9.23 -15.35
CA TYR A 178 29.25 9.32 -16.79
C TYR A 178 29.95 10.62 -17.17
N CYS A 179 30.72 10.56 -18.27
CA CYS A 179 31.51 11.69 -18.78
C CYS A 179 32.44 12.32 -17.72
N PRO A 180 33.29 11.55 -17.00
CA PRO A 180 34.12 12.08 -15.92
C PRO A 180 35.14 13.13 -16.41
N GLN A 181 35.52 13.13 -17.69
CA GLN A 181 36.43 14.14 -18.24
C GLN A 181 35.76 15.50 -18.48
N ALA A 182 34.43 15.56 -18.51
CA ALA A 182 33.70 16.79 -18.66
C ALA A 182 33.64 17.52 -17.31
N ARG A 183 34.59 18.44 -17.08
CA ARG A 183 34.71 19.23 -15.83
C ARG A 183 33.36 19.73 -15.30
N ASP A 184 32.55 20.23 -16.22
CA ASP A 184 31.32 20.96 -15.94
C ASP A 184 30.04 20.23 -16.38
N GLY A 185 30.18 19.02 -16.92
CA GLY A 185 29.08 18.28 -17.54
C GLY A 185 29.02 16.81 -17.13
N ALA A 186 29.81 16.40 -16.14
CA ALA A 186 29.75 15.05 -15.61
C ALA A 186 28.35 14.77 -15.06
N VAL A 187 27.81 13.61 -15.43
CA VAL A 187 26.44 13.19 -15.10
C VAL A 187 26.51 11.99 -14.20
N VAL A 188 25.84 12.04 -13.06
CA VAL A 188 25.67 10.85 -12.22
C VAL A 188 24.27 10.29 -12.43
N ILE A 189 24.19 8.99 -12.71
CA ILE A 189 22.91 8.31 -12.92
C ILE A 189 22.80 7.19 -11.89
N ALA A 190 21.74 7.23 -11.09
CA ALA A 190 21.28 6.14 -10.26
C ALA A 190 20.24 5.33 -11.04
N LYS A 191 20.42 4.01 -11.09
CA LYS A 191 19.53 3.05 -11.75
C LYS A 191 18.93 2.14 -10.69
N SER A 192 17.60 1.99 -10.69
CA SER A 192 16.91 1.06 -9.80
C SER A 192 16.99 -0.38 -10.32
N HIS A 193 17.28 -1.32 -9.44
CA HIS A 193 17.13 -2.76 -9.70
C HIS A 193 15.74 -3.25 -9.31
N ARG A 194 15.10 -2.67 -8.30
CA ARG A 194 13.73 -3.00 -7.87
C ARG A 194 12.70 -2.61 -8.93
N TRP A 195 12.91 -1.47 -9.60
CA TRP A 195 12.09 -1.02 -10.71
C TRP A 195 12.93 -0.87 -11.97
N PRO A 196 13.15 -1.96 -12.72
CA PRO A 196 13.89 -1.90 -13.97
C PRO A 196 13.26 -0.88 -14.92
N GLY A 197 14.06 0.10 -15.33
CA GLY A 197 13.61 1.23 -16.15
C GLY A 197 13.51 2.57 -15.41
N ALA A 198 13.67 2.58 -14.08
CA ALA A 198 13.78 3.81 -13.31
C ALA A 198 15.23 4.32 -13.30
N TYR A 199 15.38 5.58 -13.69
CA TYR A 199 16.65 6.30 -13.73
C TYR A 199 16.52 7.67 -13.08
N SER A 200 17.49 8.02 -12.25
CA SER A 200 17.62 9.33 -11.62
C SER A 200 18.96 9.92 -12.00
N ALA A 201 18.97 11.09 -12.62
CA ALA A 201 20.17 11.74 -13.11
C ALA A 201 20.41 13.07 -12.40
N VAL A 202 21.66 13.39 -12.08
CA VAL A 202 22.08 14.67 -11.50
C VAL A 202 23.23 15.26 -12.29
N VAL A 203 23.11 16.56 -12.60
CA VAL A 203 24.14 17.38 -13.23
C VAL A 203 24.15 18.76 -12.56
N LYS A 204 25.26 19.15 -11.93
CA LYS A 204 25.42 20.47 -11.29
C LYS A 204 24.23 20.86 -10.39
N GLY A 205 23.78 19.94 -9.55
CA GLY A 205 22.64 20.16 -8.64
C GLY A 205 21.25 20.16 -9.29
N LYS A 206 21.15 20.14 -10.62
CA LYS A 206 19.90 19.85 -11.33
C LYS A 206 19.70 18.34 -11.33
N HIS A 207 18.49 17.90 -11.01
CA HIS A 207 18.13 16.49 -11.01
C HIS A 207 16.95 16.25 -11.95
N ALA A 208 16.85 15.04 -12.48
CA ALA A 208 15.70 14.57 -13.24
C ALA A 208 15.47 13.09 -12.91
N ASN A 209 14.20 12.70 -12.84
CA ASN A 209 13.77 11.32 -12.63
C ASN A 209 12.97 10.89 -13.85
N LEU A 210 13.23 9.69 -14.36
CA LEU A 210 12.58 9.12 -15.53
C LEU A 210 12.31 7.64 -15.30
N TYR A 211 11.10 7.21 -15.63
CA TYR A 211 10.74 5.79 -15.69
C TYR A 211 10.38 5.40 -17.13
N VAL A 212 11.05 4.38 -17.67
CA VAL A 212 10.72 3.78 -18.96
C VAL A 212 10.76 2.26 -18.82
N GLY A 213 9.60 1.62 -18.81
CA GLY A 213 9.51 0.17 -18.63
C GLY A 213 8.08 -0.35 -18.57
N TYR A 214 7.95 -1.63 -18.19
CA TYR A 214 6.69 -2.36 -18.20
C TYR A 214 5.84 -2.19 -16.93
N GLY A 215 6.32 -1.44 -15.94
CA GLY A 215 5.63 -1.26 -14.66
C GLY A 215 5.61 -2.50 -13.78
N ALA A 216 6.58 -3.41 -13.93
CA ALA A 216 6.70 -4.61 -13.12
C ALA A 216 7.84 -4.48 -12.09
N GLU A 217 7.54 -4.73 -10.82
CA GLU A 217 8.54 -4.78 -9.75
C GLU A 217 9.40 -6.05 -9.87
N ALA A 218 10.71 -5.87 -9.74
CA ALA A 218 11.66 -6.93 -9.47
C ALA A 218 11.69 -7.16 -7.96
N SER A 219 11.04 -8.23 -7.52
CA SER A 219 11.03 -8.66 -6.12
C SER A 219 12.24 -9.54 -5.82
N ALA A 220 12.65 -9.56 -4.56
CA ALA A 220 13.61 -10.53 -4.04
C ALA A 220 13.07 -11.98 -4.08
N THR A 221 11.76 -12.14 -4.08
CA THR A 221 11.12 -13.45 -4.24
C THR A 221 10.52 -13.58 -5.63
N PRO A 222 10.65 -14.75 -6.29
CA PRO A 222 9.88 -15.05 -7.48
C PRO A 222 8.39 -14.81 -7.20
N PHE A 223 7.70 -14.21 -8.16
CA PHE A 223 6.27 -13.97 -8.01
C PHE A 223 5.53 -15.31 -7.89
N THR A 224 4.89 -15.54 -6.74
CA THR A 224 4.03 -16.69 -6.48
C THR A 224 2.56 -16.24 -6.54
N PRO A 225 1.74 -16.85 -7.40
CA PRO A 225 0.30 -16.56 -7.42
C PRO A 225 -0.32 -16.82 -6.04
N THR A 226 -1.23 -15.94 -5.62
CA THR A 226 -1.96 -16.14 -4.37
C THR A 226 -2.77 -17.44 -4.43
N PRO A 227 -2.77 -18.28 -3.39
CA PRO A 227 -3.62 -19.47 -3.34
C PRO A 227 -5.12 -19.10 -3.20
N PRO A 228 -6.04 -20.02 -3.53
CA PRO A 228 -7.45 -19.85 -3.21
C PRO A 228 -7.67 -19.63 -1.71
N PRO A 229 -8.73 -18.92 -1.29
CA PRO A 229 -9.03 -18.78 0.13
C PRO A 229 -9.29 -20.17 0.74
N PRO A 230 -9.00 -20.34 2.04
CA PRO A 230 -9.36 -21.57 2.74
C PRO A 230 -10.87 -21.80 2.66
N ILE A 231 -11.26 -23.07 2.58
CA ILE A 231 -12.67 -23.47 2.63
C ILE A 231 -13.18 -23.11 4.03
N MET A 232 -14.38 -22.53 4.12
CA MET A 232 -15.01 -22.24 5.40
C MET A 232 -15.25 -23.56 6.16
N GLY A 233 -14.98 -23.54 7.47
CA GLY A 233 -15.32 -24.65 8.34
C GLY A 233 -16.83 -24.89 8.37
N GLU A 234 -17.22 -26.12 8.66
CA GLU A 234 -18.61 -26.46 8.95
C GLU A 234 -19.03 -25.81 10.28
N ALA A 235 -20.34 -25.62 10.46
CA ALA A 235 -20.86 -25.18 11.74
C ALA A 235 -20.54 -26.22 12.82
N GLU A 236 -20.45 -25.80 14.08
CA GLU A 236 -20.34 -26.74 15.19
C GLU A 236 -21.54 -27.70 15.18
N ASP A 237 -21.28 -28.98 15.42
CA ASP A 237 -22.34 -29.97 15.57
C ASP A 237 -23.27 -29.53 16.71
N VAL A 238 -24.52 -29.23 16.36
CA VAL A 238 -25.55 -28.92 17.36
C VAL A 238 -25.83 -30.20 18.12
N GLY A 239 -25.49 -30.22 19.41
CA GLY A 239 -25.87 -31.32 20.29
C GLY A 239 -27.38 -31.46 20.28
N GLU A 240 -27.87 -32.67 20.02
CA GLU A 240 -29.28 -33.00 20.19
C GLU A 240 -29.66 -32.67 21.64
N GLU A 241 -30.48 -31.64 21.83
CA GLU A 241 -31.07 -31.38 23.14
C GLU A 241 -31.91 -32.59 23.49
N THR A 242 -31.65 -33.19 24.65
CA THR A 242 -32.46 -34.30 25.12
C THR A 242 -33.90 -33.81 25.25
N ASP A 243 -34.82 -34.46 24.54
CA ASP A 243 -36.25 -34.22 24.68
C ASP A 243 -36.62 -34.17 26.18
N VAL A 244 -37.37 -33.13 26.55
CA VAL A 244 -37.89 -33.01 27.91
C VAL A 244 -38.69 -34.28 28.19
N SER A 245 -38.42 -34.94 29.32
CA SER A 245 -39.15 -36.18 29.63
C SER A 245 -40.66 -35.92 29.66
N LEU A 246 -41.47 -36.87 29.17
CA LEU A 246 -42.93 -36.79 29.18
C LEU A 246 -43.50 -36.48 30.58
N ALA A 247 -42.81 -36.90 31.65
CA ALA A 247 -43.20 -36.57 33.02
C ALA A 247 -43.07 -35.07 33.31
N ALA A 248 -41.94 -34.46 32.95
CA ALA A 248 -41.69 -33.03 33.13
C ALA A 248 -42.60 -32.18 32.24
N GLU A 249 -42.84 -32.59 30.99
CA GLU A 249 -43.80 -31.91 30.11
C GLU A 249 -45.22 -31.93 30.70
N ASN A 250 -45.67 -33.08 31.21
CA ASN A 250 -46.98 -33.20 31.85
C ASN A 250 -47.10 -32.37 33.14
N GLU A 251 -46.02 -32.22 33.92
CA GLU A 251 -46.02 -31.33 35.09
C GLU A 251 -46.17 -29.86 34.69
N VAL A 252 -45.47 -29.43 33.64
CA VAL A 252 -45.61 -28.07 33.09
C VAL A 252 -47.04 -27.84 32.56
N LEU A 253 -47.59 -28.79 31.80
CA LEU A 253 -48.97 -28.70 31.30
C LEU A 253 -50.00 -28.64 32.43
N LYS A 254 -49.83 -29.45 33.48
CA LYS A 254 -50.69 -29.38 34.67
C LYS A 254 -50.59 -28.04 35.38
N ALA A 255 -49.38 -27.50 35.56
CA ALA A 255 -49.19 -26.20 36.19
C ALA A 255 -49.88 -25.08 35.38
N ILE A 256 -49.78 -25.12 34.05
CA ILE A 256 -50.46 -24.18 33.15
C ILE A 256 -51.99 -24.31 33.29
N ASP A 257 -52.52 -25.53 33.29
CA ASP A 257 -53.96 -25.78 33.45
C ASP A 257 -54.45 -25.34 34.84
N GLU A 258 -53.69 -25.59 35.90
CA GLU A 258 -54.02 -25.17 37.27
C GLU A 258 -54.01 -23.64 37.41
N GLU A 259 -53.04 -22.95 36.80
CA GLU A 259 -53.03 -21.49 36.75
C GLU A 259 -54.20 -20.93 35.95
N ARG A 260 -54.55 -21.56 34.83
CA ARG A 260 -55.71 -21.18 34.03
C ARG A 260 -57.01 -21.35 34.80
N MET A 261 -57.20 -22.50 35.46
CA MET A 261 -58.37 -22.76 36.30
C MET A 261 -58.45 -21.79 37.48
N ARG A 262 -57.30 -21.44 38.10
CA ARG A 262 -57.25 -20.42 39.15
C ARG A 262 -57.60 -19.03 38.62
N ALA A 263 -57.15 -18.67 37.43
CA ALA A 263 -57.48 -17.40 36.79
C ALA A 263 -58.97 -17.33 36.41
N GLU A 264 -59.55 -18.42 35.88
CA GLU A 264 -60.98 -18.53 35.58
C GLU A 264 -61.83 -18.44 36.86
N ALA A 265 -61.43 -19.12 37.94
CA ALA A 265 -62.10 -19.03 39.24
C ALA A 265 -62.00 -17.63 39.89
N ALA A 266 -60.87 -16.93 39.73
CA ALA A 266 -60.72 -15.55 40.20
C ALA A 266 -61.55 -14.52 39.41
N VAL A 267 -62.00 -14.88 38.20
CA VAL A 267 -62.94 -14.07 37.40
C VAL A 267 -64.40 -14.38 37.76
N GLU A 268 -64.69 -15.56 38.32
CA GLU A 268 -66.03 -15.98 38.75
C GLU A 268 -66.39 -15.63 40.19
N GLU A 269 -65.46 -15.14 41.03
CA GLU A 269 -65.84 -14.57 42.33
C GLU A 269 -66.61 -13.24 42.13
N PRO A 270 -67.89 -13.15 42.55
CA PRO A 270 -68.64 -11.91 42.47
C PRO A 270 -68.05 -10.89 43.46
N GLN A 271 -67.91 -9.64 43.05
CA GLN A 271 -67.74 -8.53 43.99
C GLN A 271 -68.99 -8.45 44.88
N GLU A 272 -68.95 -9.07 46.05
CA GLU A 272 -69.92 -8.81 47.11
C GLU A 272 -69.61 -7.45 47.75
N GLU A 273 -70.58 -6.53 47.61
CA GLU A 273 -70.75 -5.29 48.39
C GLU A 273 -71.03 -5.56 49.88
#